data_AF-A0A7Z2GAN7-F1
#
_entry.id   AF-A0A7Z2GAN7-F1
#
_cell.length_a   1.000
_cell.length_b   1.000
_cell.length_c   1.000
_cell.angle_alpha   90.00
_cell.angle_beta   90.00
_cell.angle_gamma   90.00
#
_symmetry.space_group_name_H-M   'P 1'
#
loop_
_entity.id
_entity.type
_entity.pdbx_description
1 polymer ?
#
loop_
_entity_poly.entity_id
_entity_poly.type
_entity_poly.pdbx_seq_one_letter_code
_entity_poly.pdbx_strand_id
1 'polypeptide(L)'
;MKLVDFACIVGAIGTYALICLASLCVHIRAMKKAIGSEPFALKGVTRCDARARLREWEAQKKRLLPMAILLALWVIVLSSLSASR
;
A
#
# COMPACT_ATOMS: atom_id res chain seq x y z
N MET A 1 -3.72 -5.40 29.22
CA MET A 1 -3.95 -5.92 27.86
C MET A 1 -3.07 -7.14 27.67
N LYS A 2 -3.64 -8.25 27.17
CA LYS A 2 -2.90 -9.49 26.93
C LYS A 2 -2.07 -9.35 25.64
N LEU A 3 -0.99 -10.12 25.50
CA LEU A 3 -0.17 -10.17 24.28
C LEU A 3 -1.02 -10.42 23.01
N VAL A 4 -2.11 -11.16 23.16
CA VAL A 4 -3.09 -11.46 22.10
C VAL A 4 -3.78 -10.19 21.59
N ASP A 5 -4.11 -9.23 22.47
CA ASP A 5 -4.75 -7.97 22.08
C ASP A 5 -3.81 -7.12 21.20
N PHE A 6 -2.51 -7.09 21.54
CA PHE A 6 -1.49 -6.42 20.73
C PHE A 6 -1.31 -7.09 19.36
N ALA A 7 -1.29 -8.42 19.31
CA ALA A 7 -1.21 -9.16 18.05
C ALA A 7 -2.42 -8.86 17.14
N CYS A 8 -3.63 -8.80 17.70
CA CYS A 8 -4.83 -8.43 16.96
C CYS A 8 -4.78 -7.00 16.41
N ILE A 9 -4.32 -6.03 17.20
CA ILE A 9 -4.19 -4.63 16.76
C ILE A 9 -3.16 -4.49 15.65
N VAL A 10 -1.97 -5.10 15.82
CA VAL A 10 -0.91 -5.09 14.80
C VAL A 10 -1.36 -5.81 13.52
N GLY A 11 -2.07 -6.93 13.66
CA GLY A 11 -2.68 -7.66 12.54
C GLY A 11 -3.67 -6.79 11.78
N ALA A 12 -4.61 -6.15 12.46
CA ALA A 12 -5.61 -5.27 11.84
C ALA A 12 -4.98 -4.08 11.11
N ILE A 13 -3.98 -3.43 11.71
CA ILE A 13 -3.24 -2.33 11.09
C ILE A 13 -2.48 -2.82 9.86
N GLY A 14 -1.83 -3.98 9.95
CA GLY A 14 -1.13 -4.61 8.83
C GLY A 14 -2.06 -4.95 7.66
N THR A 15 -3.22 -5.55 7.94
CA THR A 15 -4.24 -5.86 6.93
C THR A 15 -4.76 -4.58 6.27
N TYR A 16 -5.07 -3.53 7.04
CA TYR A 16 -5.50 -2.25 6.50
C TYR A 16 -4.44 -1.63 5.58
N ALA A 17 -3.17 -1.63 6.00
CA ALA A 17 -2.07 -1.14 5.19
C ALA A 17 -1.91 -1.93 3.87
N LEU A 18 -2.09 -3.25 3.91
CA LEU A 18 -2.08 -4.10 2.70
C LEU A 18 -3.23 -3.76 1.74
N ILE A 19 -4.44 -3.54 2.26
CA ILE A 19 -5.59 -3.13 1.44
C ILE A 19 -5.33 -1.77 0.79
N CYS A 20 -4.80 -0.80 1.55
CA CYS A 20 -4.41 0.51 1.01
C CYS A 20 -3.34 0.38 -0.09
N LEU A 21 -2.33 -0.47 0.11
CA LEU A 21 -1.28 -0.70 -0.87
C LEU A 21 -1.83 -1.35 -2.16
N ALA A 22 -2.73 -2.32 -2.02
CA ALA A 22 -3.38 -2.98 -3.15
C ALA A 22 -4.23 -1.97 -3.95
N SER A 23 -5.05 -1.17 -3.26
CA SER A 23 -5.85 -0.11 -3.88
C SER A 23 -4.96 0.91 -4.61
N LEU A 24 -3.88 1.37 -4.00
CA LEU A 24 -2.93 2.30 -4.62
C LEU A 24 -2.31 1.71 -5.89
N CYS A 25 -1.97 0.41 -5.89
CA CYS A 25 -1.44 -0.28 -7.06
C CYS A 25 -2.45 -0.33 -8.22
N VAL A 26 -3.73 -0.58 -7.92
CA VAL A 26 -4.80 -0.56 -8.93
C VAL A 26 -4.96 0.84 -9.53
N HIS A 27 -4.97 1.88 -8.70
CA HIS A 27 -5.07 3.27 -9.15
C HIS A 27 -3.88 3.68 -10.04
N ILE A 28 -2.65 3.31 -9.66
CA ILE A 28 -1.45 3.56 -10.48
C ILE A 28 -1.57 2.89 -11.85
N ARG A 29 -2.04 1.64 -11.92
CA ARG A 29 -2.24 0.94 -13.20
C ARG A 29 -3.31 1.61 -14.06
N ALA A 30 -4.44 1.96 -13.46
CA ALA A 30 -5.52 2.66 -14.15
C ALA A 30 -5.05 4.01 -14.71
N MET A 31 -4.31 4.78 -13.90
CA MET A 31 -3.76 6.07 -14.31
C MET A 31 -2.74 5.94 -15.45
N LYS A 32 -1.85 4.95 -15.41
CA LYS A 32 -0.92 4.65 -16.52
C LYS A 32 -1.68 4.33 -17.80
N LYS A 33 -2.74 3.51 -17.71
CA LYS A 33 -3.58 3.16 -18.86
C LYS A 33 -4.31 4.39 -19.42
N ALA A 34 -4.84 5.26 -18.56
CA ALA A 34 -5.53 6.49 -18.97
C ALA A 34 -4.58 7.54 -19.59
N ILE A 35 -3.32 7.60 -19.14
CA ILE A 35 -2.30 8.48 -19.74
C ILE A 35 -1.90 8.00 -21.13
N GLY A 36 -1.79 6.68 -21.32
CA GLY A 36 -1.41 6.07 -22.59
C GLY A 36 -2.56 5.87 -23.58
N SER A 37 -3.82 6.13 -23.18
CA SER A 37 -4.96 5.96 -24.08
C SER A 37 -5.12 7.13 -25.05
N GLU A 38 -5.57 6.82 -26.26
CA GLU A 38 -6.05 7.80 -27.24
C GLU A 38 -7.50 7.47 -27.63
N PRO A 39 -8.45 8.40 -27.46
CA PRO A 39 -8.29 9.75 -26.88
C PRO A 39 -7.94 9.70 -25.37
N PHE A 40 -7.36 10.80 -24.88
CA PHE A 40 -6.98 10.92 -23.48
C PHE A 40 -8.21 10.85 -22.57
N ALA A 41 -8.26 9.86 -21.68
CA ALA A 41 -9.50 9.49 -20.97
C ALA A 41 -9.84 10.42 -19.78
N LEU A 42 -8.88 11.19 -19.26
CA LEU A 42 -9.10 12.04 -18.08
C LEU A 42 -9.63 13.41 -18.51
N LYS A 43 -10.88 13.71 -18.15
CA LYS A 43 -11.50 15.03 -18.37
C LYS A 43 -10.94 16.05 -17.36
N GLY A 44 -10.62 17.25 -17.85
CA GLY A 44 -10.24 18.40 -17.00
C GLY A 44 -8.84 18.33 -16.38
N VAL A 45 -7.99 17.39 -16.80
CA VAL A 45 -6.62 17.23 -16.32
C VAL A 45 -5.71 17.13 -17.54
N THR A 46 -4.50 17.68 -17.52
CA THR A 46 -3.57 17.48 -18.65
C THR A 46 -2.80 16.17 -18.50
N ARG A 47 -2.22 15.65 -19.60
CA ARG A 47 -1.28 14.51 -19.53
C ARG A 47 -0.09 14.81 -18.60
N CYS A 48 0.34 16.07 -18.49
CA CYS A 48 1.42 16.49 -17.60
C CYS A 48 1.03 16.38 -16.13
N ASP A 49 -0.15 16.89 -15.75
CA ASP A 49 -0.67 16.81 -14.38
C ASP A 49 -0.90 15.37 -13.95
N ALA A 50 -1.45 14.56 -14.87
CA ALA A 50 -1.65 13.13 -14.68
C ALA A 50 -0.33 12.39 -14.39
N ARG A 51 0.74 12.72 -15.12
CA ARG A 51 2.09 12.17 -14.89
C ARG A 51 2.72 12.65 -13.59
N ALA A 52 2.45 13.89 -13.18
CA ALA A 52 2.93 14.42 -11.90
C ALA A 52 2.30 13.65 -10.73
N ARG A 53 0.97 13.49 -10.73
CA ARG A 53 0.25 12.68 -9.73
C ARG A 53 0.70 11.22 -9.72
N LEU A 54 0.93 10.64 -10.89
CA LEU A 54 1.43 9.27 -11.01
C LEU A 54 2.79 9.10 -10.31
N ARG A 55 3.72 10.04 -10.50
CA ARG A 55 5.04 10.01 -9.83
C ARG A 55 4.91 10.09 -8.31
N GLU A 56 4.00 10.91 -7.82
CA GLU A 56 3.75 11.06 -6.39
C GLU A 56 3.18 9.76 -5.79
N TRP A 57 2.21 9.12 -6.45
CA TRP A 57 1.68 7.82 -6.04
C TRP A 57 2.72 6.71 -6.09
N GLU A 58 3.60 6.70 -7.09
CA GLU A 58 4.71 5.75 -7.17
C GLU A 58 5.73 5.96 -6.03
N ALA A 59 6.02 7.21 -5.68
CA ALA A 59 6.87 7.53 -4.53
C ALA A 59 6.22 7.07 -3.21
N GLN A 60 4.92 7.28 -3.02
CA GLN A 60 4.16 6.78 -1.87
C GLN A 60 4.19 5.25 -1.80
N LYS A 61 3.96 4.56 -2.92
CA LYS A 61 4.07 3.11 -3.00
C LYS A 61 5.46 2.62 -2.57
N LYS A 62 6.53 3.29 -3.03
CA LYS A 62 7.91 2.94 -2.69
C LYS A 62 8.21 3.10 -1.19
N ARG A 63 7.55 4.05 -0.52
CA ARG A 63 7.66 4.25 0.94
C ARG A 63 6.82 3.26 1.75
N LEU A 64 5.67 2.85 1.24
CA LEU A 64 4.79 1.88 1.91
C LEU A 64 5.32 0.44 1.86
N LEU A 65 6.06 0.08 0.80
CA LEU A 65 6.64 -1.25 0.63
C LEU A 65 7.56 -1.70 1.78
N PRO A 66 8.57 -0.91 2.22
CA PRO A 66 9.41 -1.27 3.35
C PRO A 66 8.63 -1.31 4.67
N MET A 67 7.64 -0.44 4.86
CA MET A 67 6.75 -0.49 6.04
C MET A 67 5.94 -1.79 6.09
N ALA A 68 5.40 -2.24 4.95
CA ALA A 68 4.67 -3.50 4.86
C ALA A 68 5.57 -4.71 5.15
N ILE A 69 6.81 -4.71 4.65
CA ILE A 69 7.81 -5.76 4.95
C ILE A 69 8.17 -5.77 6.44
N LEU A 70 8.38 -4.61 7.05
CA LEU A 70 8.64 -4.47 8.48
C LEU A 70 7.48 -5.03 9.31
N LEU A 71 6.23 -4.68 8.98
CA LEU A 71 5.05 -5.20 9.67
C LEU A 71 4.94 -6.73 9.53
N ALA A 72 5.22 -7.29 8.36
CA ALA A 72 5.22 -8.75 8.16
C ALA A 72 6.30 -9.45 9.01
N LEU A 73 7.52 -8.89 9.08
CA LEU A 73 8.59 -9.38 9.95
C LEU A 73 8.20 -9.34 11.43
N TRP A 74 7.58 -8.24 11.88
CA TRP A 74 7.10 -8.10 13.26
C TRP A 74 6.04 -9.14 13.61
N VAL A 75 5.10 -9.43 12.71
CA VAL A 75 4.08 -10.47 12.92
C VAL A 75 4.72 -11.85 13.03
N ILE A 76 5.72 -12.18 12.19
CA ILE A 76 6.44 -13.45 12.27
C ILE A 76 7.16 -13.57 13.61
N VAL A 77 7.92 -12.55 14.02
CA VAL A 77 8.65 -12.53 15.30
C VAL A 77 7.70 -12.68 16.49
N LEU A 78 6.56 -11.96 16.49
CA LEU A 78 5.56 -12.09 17.56
C LEU A 78 4.97 -13.50 17.62
N SER A 79 4.69 -14.10 16.46
CA SER A 79 4.13 -15.45 16.36
C SER A 79 5.12 -16.49 16.89
N SER A 80 6.40 -16.37 16.53
CA SER A 80 7.49 -17.22 17.02
C SER A 80 7.72 -17.11 18.52
N LEU A 81 7.63 -15.90 19.08
CA LEU A 81 7.74 -15.67 20.53
C LEU A 81 6.56 -16.24 21.31
N SER A 82 5.34 -16.23 20.73
CA SER A 82 4.16 -16.83 21.37
C SER A 82 4.19 -18.36 21.38
N ALA A 83 4.84 -18.98 20.38
CA ALA A 83 4.95 -20.43 20.27
C ALA A 83 6.06 -21.04 21.14
N SER A 84 6.93 -20.21 21.71
CA SER A 84 8.06 -20.63 22.56
C SER A 84 7.76 -20.52 24.07
N ARG A 85 6.51 -20.23 24.44
CA ARG A 85 5.99 -20.19 25.82
C ARG A 85 4.92 -21.23 26.01
#